data_AF-A0A3B0PTM6-F1
#
_entry.id   AF-A0A3B0PTM6-F1
#
_cell.length_a   1.000
_cell.length_b   1.000
_cell.length_c   1.000
_cell.angle_alpha   90.00
_cell.angle_beta   90.00
_cell.angle_gamma   90.00
#
_symmetry.space_group_name_H-M   'P 1'
#
loop_
_entity.id
_entity.type
_entity.pdbx_description
1 polymer ?
#
loop_
_entity_poly.entity_id
_entity_poly.type
_entity_poly.pdbx_seq_one_letter_code
_entity_poly.pdbx_strand_id
1 'polypeptide(L)'
;MKMVINSHKLAVEKIKQHNSIVIFHHVIPDGDCLGSQFGLKNLLQDNFPDKKIYCVGDSKNNFQFLDIKMDNNLVTEEVMKNSLAIVVDTSDKKW
;
A
#
# COMPACT_ATOMS: atom_id res chain seq x y z
N MET A 1 13.67 10.88 -15.94
CA MET A 1 13.69 10.18 -14.65
C MET A 1 15.04 9.49 -14.49
N LYS A 2 15.81 9.73 -13.43
CA LYS A 2 17.08 9.01 -13.22
C LYS A 2 16.77 7.66 -12.57
N MET A 3 17.24 6.58 -13.16
CA MET A 3 17.12 5.24 -12.60
C MET A 3 18.00 5.13 -11.35
N VAL A 4 17.41 4.75 -10.22
CA VAL A 4 18.15 4.52 -8.97
C VAL A 4 18.54 3.05 -8.90
N ILE A 5 19.84 2.77 -8.95
CA ILE A 5 20.38 1.41 -8.82
C ILE A 5 20.09 0.90 -7.39
N ASN A 6 19.66 -0.35 -7.24
CA ASN A 6 19.27 -0.97 -5.96
C ASN A 6 18.13 -0.24 -5.22
N SER A 7 17.21 0.40 -5.96
CA SER A 7 16.04 1.09 -5.39
C SER A 7 15.23 0.26 -4.38
N HIS A 8 15.21 -1.07 -4.54
CA HIS A 8 14.56 -1.99 -3.59
C HIS A 8 15.16 -1.88 -2.17
N LYS A 9 16.48 -1.67 -2.02
CA LYS A 9 17.11 -1.50 -0.70
C LYS A 9 16.63 -0.22 -0.02
N LEU A 10 16.54 0.87 -0.78
CA LEU A 10 16.02 2.14 -0.29
C LEU A 10 14.55 2.00 0.14
N ALA A 11 13.73 1.29 -0.63
CA ALA A 11 12.34 1.02 -0.26
C ALA A 11 12.25 0.24 1.08
N VAL A 12 13.05 -0.82 1.23
CA VAL A 12 13.11 -1.61 2.47
C VAL A 12 13.59 -0.76 3.67
N GLU A 13 14.60 0.09 3.47
CA GLU A 13 15.05 1.02 4.52
C GLU A 13 13.93 1.98 4.95
N LYS A 14 13.20 2.55 3.98
CA LYS A 14 12.05 3.43 4.28
C LYS A 14 10.95 2.71 5.01
N ILE A 15 10.61 1.48 4.61
CA ILE A 15 9.64 0.64 5.31
C ILE A 15 10.07 0.40 6.77
N LYS A 16 11.35 0.09 7.02
CA LYS A 16 11.86 -0.13 8.39
C LYS A 16 11.76 1.13 9.26
N GLN A 17 12.03 2.31 8.68
CA GLN A 17 12.04 3.61 9.38
C GLN A 17 10.65 4.13 9.79
N HIS A 18 9.57 3.63 9.21
CA HIS A 18 8.21 4.14 9.47
C HIS A 18 7.38 3.10 10.22
N ASN A 19 6.69 3.52 11.28
CA ASN A 19 5.81 2.65 12.06
C ASN A 19 4.38 2.60 11.50
N SER A 20 4.03 3.53 10.62
CA SER A 20 2.73 3.62 9.96
C SER A 20 2.95 3.65 8.45
N ILE A 21 2.21 2.82 7.71
CA ILE A 21 2.31 2.68 6.26
C ILE A 21 0.90 2.66 5.67
N VAL A 22 0.67 3.48 4.64
CA VAL A 22 -0.58 3.49 3.87
C VAL A 22 -0.27 3.09 2.44
N ILE A 23 -0.92 2.02 1.97
CA ILE A 23 -0.73 1.43 0.65
C ILE A 23 -1.92 1.80 -0.24
N PHE A 24 -1.63 2.40 -1.39
CA PHE A 24 -2.57 2.85 -2.42
C PHE A 24 -2.42 2.02 -3.68
N HIS A 25 -3.49 1.99 -4.49
CA HIS A 25 -3.52 1.39 -5.83
C HIS A 25 -4.28 2.32 -6.80
N HIS A 26 -4.26 2.01 -8.10
CA HIS A 26 -4.97 2.80 -9.11
C HIS A 26 -6.51 2.64 -9.02
N VAL A 27 -7.27 3.62 -9.51
CA VAL A 27 -8.72 3.76 -9.30
C VAL A 27 -9.58 2.74 -10.05
N ILE A 28 -9.04 2.06 -11.07
CA ILE A 28 -9.72 1.00 -11.84
C ILE A 28 -9.10 -0.34 -11.47
N PRO A 29 -9.38 -0.89 -10.29
CA PRO A 29 -8.62 -2.01 -9.75
C PRO A 29 -8.76 -3.28 -10.59
N ASP A 30 -7.63 -3.90 -10.90
CA ASP A 30 -7.55 -5.24 -11.43
C ASP A 30 -6.91 -6.21 -10.40
N GLY A 31 -6.59 -7.42 -10.85
CA GLY A 31 -6.01 -8.43 -9.97
C GLY A 31 -4.58 -8.10 -9.54
N ASP A 32 -3.80 -7.38 -10.35
CA ASP A 32 -2.40 -7.08 -10.04
C ASP A 32 -2.31 -5.99 -8.98
N CYS A 33 -3.03 -4.88 -9.15
CA CYS A 33 -2.99 -3.80 -8.17
C CYS A 33 -3.54 -4.24 -6.79
N LEU A 34 -4.63 -5.02 -6.75
CA LEU A 34 -5.23 -5.53 -5.51
C LEU A 34 -4.35 -6.61 -4.87
N GLY A 35 -3.79 -7.51 -5.69
CA GLY A 35 -2.86 -8.54 -5.23
C GLY A 35 -1.55 -7.94 -4.70
N SER A 36 -1.00 -6.96 -5.41
CA SER A 36 0.19 -6.21 -4.98
C SER A 36 -0.07 -5.44 -3.69
N GLN A 37 -1.22 -4.77 -3.56
CA GLN A 37 -1.58 -4.00 -2.38
C GLN A 37 -1.74 -4.90 -1.14
N PHE A 38 -2.61 -5.91 -1.21
CA PHE A 38 -2.91 -6.77 -0.06
C PHE A 38 -1.79 -7.78 0.21
N GLY A 39 -1.12 -8.27 -0.84
CA GLY A 39 0.08 -9.10 -0.70
C GLY A 39 1.19 -8.37 0.05
N LEU A 40 1.44 -7.09 -0.29
CA LEU A 40 2.40 -6.27 0.45
C LEU A 40 1.93 -6.01 1.89
N LYS A 41 0.65 -5.70 2.13
CA LYS A 41 0.12 -5.53 3.50
C LYS A 41 0.38 -6.77 4.35
N ASN A 42 0.00 -7.95 3.87
CA ASN A 42 0.17 -9.21 4.59
C ASN A 42 1.66 -9.49 4.85
N LEU A 43 2.52 -9.36 3.83
CA LEU A 43 3.96 -9.53 3.98
C LEU A 43 4.54 -8.61 5.06
N LEU A 44 4.13 -7.34 5.08
CA LEU A 44 4.60 -6.37 6.07
C LEU A 44 4.09 -6.68 7.47
N GLN A 45 2.83 -7.09 7.62
CA GLN A 45 2.26 -7.49 8.91
C GLN A 45 2.95 -8.73 9.49
N ASP A 46 3.26 -9.72 8.65
CA ASP A 46 3.97 -10.93 9.06
C ASP A 46 5.40 -10.64 9.53
N ASN A 47 6.09 -9.69 8.89
CA ASN A 47 7.49 -9.37 9.20
C ASN A 47 7.64 -8.26 10.26
N PHE A 48 6.62 -7.44 10.47
CA PHE A 48 6.64 -6.29 11.37
C PHE A 48 5.30 -6.16 12.13
N PRO A 49 5.00 -7.07 13.07
CA PRO A 49 3.70 -7.17 13.72
C PRO A 49 3.28 -5.90 14.49
N ASP A 50 4.24 -5.08 14.93
CA ASP A 50 3.97 -3.84 15.66
C ASP A 50 3.67 -2.63 14.75
N LYS A 51 3.89 -2.76 13.43
CA LYS A 51 3.63 -1.66 12.49
C LYS A 51 2.15 -1.59 12.13
N LYS A 52 1.66 -0.36 11.95
CA LYS A 52 0.31 -0.10 11.45
C LYS A 52 0.34 -0.05 9.92
N ILE A 53 -0.31 -0.99 9.28
CA ILE A 53 -0.34 -1.11 7.81
C ILE A 53 -1.79 -1.01 7.33
N TYR A 54 -2.05 -0.02 6.47
CA TYR A 54 -3.39 0.30 5.96
C TYR A 54 -3.44 0.11 4.44
N CYS A 55 -4.52 -0.47 3.94
CA CYS A 55 -4.84 -0.50 2.51
C CYS A 55 -6.05 0.41 2.27
N VAL A 56 -5.90 1.41 1.41
CA VAL A 56 -6.97 2.35 1.07
C VAL A 56 -7.27 2.31 -0.41
N GLY A 57 -8.49 2.72 -0.75
CA GLY A 57 -9.02 2.67 -2.12
C GLY A 57 -10.37 1.99 -2.19
N ASP A 58 -10.71 1.48 -3.36
CA ASP A 58 -12.00 0.84 -3.63
C ASP A 58 -11.73 -0.37 -4.52
N SER A 59 -12.10 -1.57 -4.07
CA SER A 59 -11.94 -2.80 -4.84
C SER A 59 -12.96 -2.95 -5.97
N LYS A 60 -13.93 -2.04 -6.08
CA LYS A 60 -15.03 -2.05 -7.06
C LYS A 60 -15.84 -3.36 -7.06
N ASN A 61 -15.86 -4.06 -5.91
CA ASN A 61 -16.41 -5.42 -5.80
C ASN A 61 -15.77 -6.43 -6.76
N ASN A 62 -14.59 -6.14 -7.31
CA ASN A 62 -13.83 -7.10 -8.10
C ASN A 62 -13.26 -8.19 -7.17
N PHE A 63 -13.17 -9.42 -7.69
CA PHE A 63 -12.56 -10.55 -6.98
C PHE A 63 -13.10 -10.78 -5.55
N GLN A 64 -14.43 -10.73 -5.37
CA GLN A 64 -15.08 -10.86 -4.05
C GLN A 64 -14.64 -12.08 -3.24
N PHE A 65 -14.19 -13.15 -3.91
CA PHE A 65 -13.63 -14.34 -3.27
C PHE A 65 -12.38 -14.09 -2.42
N LEU A 66 -11.71 -12.95 -2.58
CA LEU A 66 -10.54 -12.55 -1.79
C LEU A 66 -10.91 -11.92 -0.43
N ASP A 67 -12.20 -11.62 -0.17
CA ASP A 67 -12.70 -10.93 1.04
C ASP A 67 -11.87 -9.67 1.41
N ILE A 68 -11.50 -8.90 0.40
CA ILE A 68 -10.69 -7.69 0.54
C ILE A 68 -11.50 -6.60 1.26
N LYS A 69 -10.93 -6.08 2.36
CA LYS A 69 -11.49 -4.98 3.15
C LYS A 69 -10.52 -3.82 3.21
N MET A 70 -10.96 -2.66 2.74
CA MET A 70 -10.21 -1.42 2.75
C MET A 70 -10.33 -0.73 4.11
N ASP A 71 -9.25 -0.08 4.55
CA ASP A 71 -9.12 0.62 5.83
C ASP A 71 -9.47 2.11 5.74
N ASN A 72 -10.30 2.51 4.75
CA ASN A 72 -10.57 3.92 4.41
C ASN A 72 -11.02 4.77 5.63
N ASN A 73 -11.80 4.18 6.53
CA ASN A 73 -12.31 4.85 7.73
C ASN A 73 -11.28 4.95 8.87
N LEU A 74 -10.17 4.21 8.80
CA LEU A 74 -9.11 4.22 9.81
C LEU A 74 -8.00 5.24 9.49
N VAL A 75 -7.95 5.71 8.24
CA VAL A 75 -6.90 6.61 7.75
C VAL A 75 -7.38 8.06 7.85
N THR A 76 -7.04 8.71 8.96
CA THR A 76 -7.26 10.14 9.18
C THR A 76 -6.16 10.99 8.54
N GLU A 77 -6.35 12.32 8.48
CA GLU A 77 -5.29 13.23 8.04
C GLU A 77 -3.99 13.11 8.86
N GLU A 78 -4.12 12.86 10.16
CA GLU A 78 -2.97 12.68 11.05
C GLU A 78 -2.24 11.38 10.74
N VAL A 79 -2.98 10.29 10.50
CA VAL A 79 -2.39 9.01 10.05
C VAL A 79 -1.66 9.23 8.73
N MET A 80 -2.28 9.91 7.77
CA MET A 80 -1.67 10.23 6.47
C MET A 80 -0.37 11.02 6.60
N LYS A 81 -0.35 12.09 7.42
CA LYS A 81 0.83 12.94 7.62
C LYS A 81 2.00 12.20 8.27
N ASN A 82 1.73 11.18 9.08
CA ASN A 82 2.72 10.44 9.84
C ASN A 82 3.07 9.06 9.25
N SER A 83 2.56 8.74 8.06
CA SER A 83 2.77 7.44 7.42
C SER A 83 3.71 7.51 6.22
N LEU A 84 4.40 6.41 5.94
CA LEU A 84 4.99 6.19 4.63
C LEU A 84 3.86 5.83 3.64
N ALA A 85 3.72 6.61 2.57
CA ALA A 85 2.84 6.27 1.46
C ALA A 85 3.56 5.34 0.48
N ILE A 86 2.92 4.23 0.14
CA ILE A 86 3.37 3.31 -0.92
C ILE A 86 2.26 3.24 -1.95
N VAL A 87 2.56 3.55 -3.20
CA VAL A 87 1.62 3.44 -4.32
C VAL A 87 2.08 2.27 -5.18
N VAL A 88 1.23 1.25 -5.32
CA VAL A 88 1.51 0.08 -6.16
C VAL A 88 0.73 0.16 -7.45
N ASP A 89 1.30 -0.41 -8.51
CA ASP A 89 0.67 -0.56 -9.82
C ASP A 89 -0.11 0.69 -10.26
N THR A 90 0.58 1.81 -10.39
CA THR A 90 -0.03 3.09 -10.76
C THR A 90 0.95 3.89 -11.59
N SER A 91 0.57 4.21 -12.83
CA SER A 91 1.45 4.88 -13.80
C SER A 91 1.35 6.40 -13.80
N ASP A 92 0.21 6.95 -13.37
CA ASP A 92 -0.06 8.39 -13.35
C ASP A 92 -0.89 8.75 -12.11
N LYS A 93 -0.78 10.00 -11.66
CA LYS A 93 -1.48 10.49 -10.46
C LYS A 93 -2.99 10.63 -10.65
N LYS A 94 -3.46 10.69 -11.89
CA LYS A 94 -4.89 10.78 -12.24
C LYS A 94 -5.56 9.42 -12.33
N TRP A 95 -4.77 8.35 -12.35
CA TRP A 95 -5.20 6.98 -12.62
C TRP A 95 -5.03 6.10 -11.39
#